data_AF-A0A0B2QNM3-F1
#
_entry.id   AF-A0A0B2QNM3-F1
#
_cell.length_a   1.000
_cell.length_b   1.000
_cell.length_c   1.000
_cell.angle_alpha   90.00
_cell.angle_beta   90.00
_cell.angle_gamma   90.00
#
_symmetry.space_group_name_H-M   'P 1'
#
loop_
_entity.id
_entity.type
_entity.pdbx_description
1 polymer ?
#
loop_
_entity_poly.entity_id
_entity_poly.type
_entity_poly.pdbx_seq_one_letter_code
_entity_poly.pdbx_strand_id
1 'polypeptide(L)'
;VATRSNLKHRNINKAELDHLCLMCHLEEEDNNHLLFACSFSQKIWQNCYNWIGVQLAQHCEPIQYFHMHTCYWLGKSKTIIWRVMWCAMVWSIWCHKNKIIFEGVELDFDDTMEHIRLREWSWLATKVNNFSYSFYEWYMNPAYCI
;
A
#
# COMPACT_ATOMS: atom_id res chain seq x y z
N VAL A 1 -6.63 7.73 12.29
CA VAL A 1 -6.95 6.92 11.09
C VAL A 1 -8.05 5.94 11.47
N ALA A 2 -9.08 5.72 10.65
CA ALA A 2 -10.29 4.98 11.04
C ALA A 2 -10.12 3.45 10.92
N THR A 3 -9.43 2.81 11.86
CA THR A 3 -9.38 1.34 12.01
C THR A 3 -10.51 0.85 12.90
N ARG A 4 -10.88 -0.44 12.85
CA ARG A 4 -11.88 -1.01 13.77
C ARG A 4 -11.52 -0.79 15.24
N SER A 5 -10.25 -0.99 15.61
CA SER A 5 -9.71 -0.64 16.93
C SER A 5 -9.92 0.84 17.30
N ASN A 6 -9.69 1.78 16.37
CA ASN A 6 -9.91 3.21 16.60
C ASN A 6 -11.40 3.60 16.65
N LEU A 7 -12.28 2.89 15.93
CA LEU A 7 -13.73 3.09 16.01
C LEU A 7 -14.28 2.60 17.36
N LYS A 8 -13.77 1.46 17.85
CA LYS A 8 -14.05 0.92 19.19
C LYS A 8 -13.62 1.90 20.28
N HIS A 9 -12.42 2.46 20.19
CA HIS A 9 -11.95 3.51 21.12
C HIS A 9 -12.84 4.77 21.10
N ARG A 10 -13.58 5.01 20.01
CA ARG A 10 -14.50 6.14 19.86
C ARG A 10 -15.95 5.81 20.24
N ASN A 11 -16.20 4.65 20.87
CA ASN A 11 -17.54 4.17 21.23
C ASN A 11 -18.51 4.05 20.04
N ILE A 12 -18.00 3.93 18.82
CA ILE A 12 -18.80 3.62 17.64
C ILE A 12 -18.96 2.10 17.61
N ASN A 13 -19.77 1.59 18.54
CA ASN A 13 -20.07 0.17 18.70
C ASN A 13 -21.22 -0.21 17.77
N LYS A 14 -20.93 -0.68 16.54
CA LYS A 14 -21.88 -1.52 15.82
C LYS A 14 -21.82 -2.89 16.47
N ALA A 15 -22.92 -3.30 17.12
CA ALA A 15 -23.02 -4.51 17.94
C ALA A 15 -22.77 -5.85 17.21
N GLU A 16 -22.44 -5.82 15.91
CA GLU A 16 -22.19 -7.00 15.06
C GLU A 16 -20.83 -6.95 14.33
N LEU A 17 -19.95 -5.99 14.64
CA LEU A 17 -18.64 -5.95 14.00
C LEU A 17 -17.74 -7.04 14.59
N ASP A 18 -17.69 -8.17 13.89
CA ASP A 18 -16.56 -9.10 13.95
C ASP A 18 -15.26 -8.29 13.98
N HIS A 19 -14.40 -8.47 14.99
CA HIS A 19 -13.23 -7.61 15.19
C HIS A 19 -12.11 -7.89 14.17
N LEU A 20 -12.27 -8.93 13.37
CA LEU A 20 -11.31 -9.38 12.38
C LEU A 20 -11.08 -8.35 11.27
N CYS A 21 -9.91 -8.38 10.65
CA CYS A 21 -9.59 -7.54 9.50
C CYS A 21 -10.50 -7.87 8.31
N LEU A 22 -11.05 -6.84 7.68
CA LEU A 22 -11.94 -6.98 6.51
C LEU A 22 -11.27 -7.55 5.27
N MET A 23 -9.94 -7.61 5.26
CA MET A 23 -9.17 -8.09 4.12
C MET A 23 -8.72 -9.55 4.30
N CYS A 24 -8.22 -9.93 5.47
CA CYS A 24 -7.77 -11.31 5.70
C CYS A 24 -8.77 -12.18 6.47
N HIS A 25 -9.65 -11.58 7.27
CA HIS A 25 -10.56 -12.28 8.19
C HIS A 25 -9.86 -13.22 9.20
N LEU A 26 -8.59 -12.96 9.54
CA LEU A 26 -7.79 -13.83 10.42
C LEU A 26 -7.42 -13.22 11.77
N GLU A 27 -7.12 -11.92 11.82
CA GLU A 27 -6.66 -11.23 13.03
C GLU A 27 -7.39 -9.91 13.23
N GLU A 28 -7.33 -9.35 14.45
CA GLU A 28 -7.95 -8.05 14.75
C GLU A 28 -7.33 -6.91 13.92
N GLU A 29 -8.17 -6.00 13.44
CA GLU A 29 -7.71 -4.88 12.63
C GLU A 29 -7.15 -3.72 13.47
N ASP A 30 -5.84 -3.48 13.33
CA ASP A 30 -5.20 -2.20 13.62
C ASP A 30 -4.43 -1.68 12.39
N ASN A 31 -3.74 -0.53 12.52
CA ASN A 31 -2.99 0.04 11.38
C ASN A 31 -1.80 -0.84 10.98
N ASN A 32 -1.17 -1.52 11.95
CA ASN A 32 0.01 -2.33 11.70
C ASN A 32 -0.37 -3.62 10.98
N HIS A 33 -1.42 -4.29 11.47
CA HIS A 33 -2.01 -5.42 10.79
C HIS A 33 -2.49 -5.01 9.40
N LEU A 34 -3.36 -4.01 9.29
CA LEU A 34 -3.92 -3.58 8.01
C LEU A 34 -2.85 -3.29 6.95
N LEU A 35 -1.77 -2.59 7.32
CA LEU A 35 -0.77 -2.15 6.35
C LEU A 35 0.37 -3.16 6.15
N PHE A 36 0.73 -3.96 7.15
CA PHE A 36 2.01 -4.70 7.14
C PHE A 36 1.90 -6.18 7.50
N ALA A 37 0.98 -6.58 8.39
CA ALA A 37 0.85 -7.99 8.82
C ALA A 37 -0.28 -8.73 8.11
N CYS A 38 -1.28 -8.02 7.56
CA CYS A 38 -2.40 -8.61 6.85
C CYS A 38 -1.89 -9.36 5.61
N SER A 39 -2.30 -10.62 5.48
CA SER A 39 -1.89 -11.49 4.36
C SER A 39 -2.23 -10.90 2.99
N PHE A 40 -3.37 -10.20 2.87
CA PHE A 40 -3.74 -9.48 1.66
C PHE A 40 -2.76 -8.34 1.36
N SER A 41 -2.48 -7.50 2.35
CA SER A 41 -1.54 -6.38 2.20
C SER A 41 -0.11 -6.87 1.92
N GLN A 42 0.35 -7.93 2.58
CA GLN A 42 1.64 -8.56 2.29
C GLN A 42 1.72 -9.06 0.85
N LYS A 43 0.65 -9.67 0.32
CA LYS A 43 0.57 -10.07 -1.08
C LYS A 43 0.70 -8.86 -2.01
N ILE A 44 0.05 -7.74 -1.70
CA ILE A 44 0.17 -6.49 -2.46
C ILE A 44 1.63 -5.98 -2.45
N TRP A 45 2.24 -5.85 -1.27
CA TRP A 45 3.63 -5.42 -1.14
C TRP A 45 4.58 -6.30 -1.94
N GLN A 46 4.46 -7.62 -1.82
CA GLN A 46 5.32 -8.57 -2.53
C GLN A 46 5.18 -8.40 -4.05
N ASN A 47 3.96 -8.23 -4.56
CA ASN A 47 3.74 -8.06 -5.99
C ASN A 47 4.29 -6.73 -6.49
N CYS A 48 4.17 -5.65 -5.73
CA CYS A 48 4.74 -4.37 -6.09
C CYS A 48 6.28 -4.43 -6.13
N TYR A 49 6.93 -5.08 -5.15
CA TYR A 49 8.39 -5.26 -5.18
C TYR A 49 8.85 -6.15 -6.33
N ASN A 50 8.17 -7.27 -6.56
CA ASN A 50 8.48 -8.16 -7.68
C ASN A 50 8.36 -7.42 -9.02
N TRP A 51 7.35 -6.57 -9.16
CA TRP A 51 7.09 -5.81 -10.39
C TRP A 51 8.21 -4.81 -10.73
N ILE A 52 8.87 -4.25 -9.71
CA ILE A 52 10.05 -3.37 -9.87
C ILE A 52 11.39 -4.11 -9.75
N GLY A 53 11.38 -5.45 -9.72
CA GLY A 53 12.58 -6.27 -9.65
C GLY A 53 13.30 -6.26 -8.30
N VAL A 54 12.63 -5.86 -7.23
CA VAL A 54 13.18 -5.80 -5.87
C VAL A 54 12.82 -7.08 -5.11
N GLN A 55 13.84 -7.78 -4.61
CA GLN A 55 13.67 -8.90 -3.69
C GLN A 55 14.00 -8.44 -2.28
N LEU A 56 12.98 -8.24 -1.46
CA LEU A 56 13.11 -7.88 -0.05
C LEU A 56 12.49 -8.97 0.82
N ALA A 57 13.16 -9.30 1.93
CA ALA A 57 12.54 -10.07 2.99
C ALA A 57 11.44 -9.21 3.62
N GLN A 58 10.21 -9.69 3.62
CA GLN A 58 9.10 -9.03 4.28
C GLN A 58 9.32 -9.09 5.79
N HIS A 59 9.34 -7.94 6.44
CA HIS A 59 9.35 -7.87 7.90
C HIS A 59 7.90 -7.92 8.42
N CYS A 60 7.69 -8.24 9.69
CA CYS A 60 6.36 -8.12 10.30
C CYS A 60 6.18 -6.77 11.03
N GLU A 61 7.25 -6.00 11.20
CA GLU A 61 7.26 -4.78 12.01
C GLU A 61 7.18 -3.50 11.16
N PRO A 62 6.17 -2.62 11.36
CA PRO A 62 5.97 -1.38 10.62
C PRO A 62 7.19 -0.45 10.60
N ILE A 63 7.91 -0.37 11.72
CA ILE A 63 9.08 0.50 11.83
C ILE A 63 10.25 -0.03 10.99
N GLN A 64 10.36 -1.37 10.89
CA GLN A 64 11.36 -2.03 10.06
C GLN A 64 11.00 -1.90 8.57
N TYR A 65 9.71 -1.98 8.21
CA TYR A 65 9.25 -1.57 6.88
C TYR A 65 9.67 -0.14 6.59
N PHE A 66 9.27 0.82 7.42
CA PHE A 66 9.59 2.23 7.19
C PHE A 66 11.10 2.46 7.03
N HIS A 67 11.94 1.84 7.86
CA HIS A 67 13.40 1.91 7.76
C HIS A 67 13.92 1.30 6.45
N MET A 68 13.42 0.12 6.04
CA MET A 68 13.72 -0.47 4.73
C MET A 68 13.39 0.49 3.59
N HIS A 69 12.32 1.28 3.73
CA HIS A 69 11.88 2.24 2.71
C HIS A 69 12.55 3.61 2.76
N THR A 70 13.38 3.88 3.76
CA THR A 70 14.13 5.14 3.77
C THR A 70 15.21 5.19 2.68
N CYS A 71 15.68 4.03 2.19
CA CYS A 71 16.56 3.82 1.04
C CYS A 71 17.60 4.95 0.82
N TYR A 72 18.26 5.38 1.90
CA TYR A 72 19.18 6.52 1.87
C TYR A 72 20.38 6.30 0.94
N TRP A 73 20.66 5.04 0.60
CA TRP A 73 21.76 4.64 -0.30
C TRP A 73 21.43 4.75 -1.80
N LEU A 74 20.17 4.96 -2.19
CA LEU A 74 19.78 4.99 -3.62
C LEU A 74 20.09 6.33 -4.33
N GLY A 75 20.56 7.34 -3.58
CA GLY A 75 20.75 8.70 -4.09
C GLY A 75 19.44 9.50 -4.14
N LYS A 76 19.54 10.83 -4.06
CA LYS A 76 18.39 11.72 -3.77
C LYS A 76 17.20 11.52 -4.72
N SER A 77 17.43 11.39 -6.02
CA SER A 77 16.34 11.25 -7.02
C SER A 77 15.57 9.94 -6.84
N LYS A 78 16.28 8.82 -6.74
CA LYS A 78 15.68 7.49 -6.58
C LYS A 78 14.99 7.34 -5.22
N THR A 79 15.54 7.93 -4.16
CA THR A 79 14.88 7.97 -2.85
C THR A 79 13.53 8.68 -2.91
N ILE A 80 13.39 9.74 -3.71
CA ILE A 80 12.09 10.45 -3.87
C ILE A 80 11.09 9.55 -4.59
N ILE A 81 11.48 8.94 -5.72
CA ILE A 81 10.63 8.02 -6.48
C ILE A 81 10.14 6.89 -5.58
N TRP A 82 11.06 6.26 -4.85
CA TRP A 82 10.76 5.18 -3.92
C TRP A 82 9.77 5.58 -2.82
N ARG A 83 9.94 6.77 -2.24
CA ARG A 83 9.00 7.30 -1.22
C ARG A 83 7.61 7.54 -1.80
N VAL A 84 7.51 8.05 -3.02
CA VAL A 84 6.22 8.27 -3.70
C VAL A 84 5.50 6.95 -3.93
N MET A 85 6.22 5.93 -4.42
CA MET A 85 5.67 4.58 -4.60
C MET A 85 5.14 4.01 -3.28
N TRP A 86 5.96 4.09 -2.23
CA TRP A 86 5.57 3.60 -0.91
C TRP A 86 4.31 4.28 -0.36
N CYS A 87 4.24 5.60 -0.46
CA CYS A 87 3.05 6.35 -0.05
C CYS A 87 1.82 5.97 -0.89
N ALA A 88 1.98 5.73 -2.19
CA ALA A 88 0.89 5.33 -3.08
C ALA A 88 0.37 3.92 -2.73
N MET A 89 1.24 2.97 -2.39
CA MET A 89 0.85 1.63 -1.91
C MET A 89 0.04 1.72 -0.61
N VAL A 90 0.58 2.40 0.42
CA VAL A 90 -0.12 2.60 1.70
C VAL A 90 -1.49 3.26 1.49
N TRP A 91 -1.54 4.31 0.67
CA TRP A 91 -2.78 5.03 0.38
C TRP A 91 -3.78 4.15 -0.38
N SER A 92 -3.34 3.26 -1.25
CA SER A 92 -4.23 2.38 -2.04
C SER A 92 -4.82 1.26 -1.20
N ILE A 93 -4.02 0.62 -0.35
CA ILE A 93 -4.52 -0.35 0.64
C ILE A 93 -5.58 0.32 1.53
N TRP A 94 -5.27 1.52 2.02
CA TRP A 94 -6.21 2.31 2.83
C TRP A 94 -7.51 2.65 2.09
N CYS A 95 -7.41 3.11 0.83
CA CYS A 95 -8.58 3.40 0.00
C CYS A 95 -9.43 2.16 -0.24
N HIS A 96 -8.83 1.02 -0.58
CA HIS A 96 -9.56 -0.23 -0.82
C HIS A 96 -10.34 -0.68 0.41
N LYS A 97 -9.69 -0.64 1.57
CA LYS A 97 -10.33 -0.90 2.87
C LYS A 97 -11.55 -0.01 3.12
N ASN A 98 -11.47 1.27 2.74
CA ASN A 98 -12.61 2.18 2.88
C ASN A 98 -13.73 1.87 1.88
N LYS A 99 -13.42 1.52 0.62
CA LYS A 99 -14.43 1.08 -0.35
C LYS A 99 -15.21 -0.13 0.18
N ILE A 100 -14.52 -1.11 0.77
CA ILE A 100 -15.18 -2.29 1.39
C ILE A 100 -16.16 -1.85 2.48
N ILE A 101 -15.78 -0.89 3.32
CA ILE A 101 -16.63 -0.42 4.44
C ILE A 101 -17.81 0.44 3.98
N PHE A 102 -17.56 1.40 3.09
CA PHE A 102 -18.52 2.47 2.79
C PHE A 102 -19.32 2.21 1.50
N GLU A 103 -18.78 1.41 0.59
CA GLU A 103 -19.37 1.14 -0.72
C GLU A 103 -19.75 -0.33 -0.90
N GLY A 104 -19.33 -1.21 0.03
CA GLY A 104 -19.66 -2.65 -0.03
C GLY A 104 -18.94 -3.38 -1.18
N VAL A 105 -17.84 -2.82 -1.67
CA VAL A 105 -17.00 -3.45 -2.70
C VAL A 105 -16.36 -4.71 -2.13
N GLU A 106 -16.25 -5.77 -2.95
CA GLU A 106 -15.58 -7.01 -2.57
C GLU A 106 -14.05 -6.87 -2.56
N LEU A 107 -13.38 -7.76 -1.83
CA LEU A 107 -11.93 -7.77 -1.78
C LEU A 107 -11.35 -8.26 -3.12
N ASP A 108 -10.90 -7.31 -3.94
CA ASP A 108 -10.27 -7.60 -5.23
C ASP A 108 -8.79 -7.23 -5.24
N PHE A 109 -7.94 -8.23 -5.47
CA PHE A 109 -6.49 -8.05 -5.56
C PHE A 109 -6.06 -7.33 -6.84
N ASP A 110 -6.66 -7.68 -7.98
CA ASP A 110 -6.28 -7.15 -9.28
C ASP A 110 -6.71 -5.69 -9.43
N ASP A 111 -7.92 -5.34 -8.97
CA ASP A 111 -8.39 -3.94 -8.88
C ASP A 111 -7.46 -3.10 -8.00
N THR A 112 -7.07 -3.64 -6.83
CA THR A 112 -6.15 -2.95 -5.92
C THR A 112 -4.79 -2.72 -6.59
N MET A 113 -4.25 -3.72 -7.28
CA MET A 113 -2.98 -3.62 -8.00
C MET A 113 -3.06 -2.60 -9.14
N GLU A 114 -4.13 -2.60 -9.93
CA GLU A 114 -4.32 -1.62 -11.00
C GLU A 114 -4.37 -0.19 -10.46
N HIS A 115 -5.12 0.02 -9.38
CA HIS A 115 -5.16 1.30 -8.69
C HIS A 115 -3.81 1.75 -8.13
N ILE A 116 -3.00 0.83 -7.60
CA ILE A 116 -1.63 1.13 -7.16
C ILE A 116 -0.79 1.60 -8.34
N ARG A 117 -0.74 0.82 -9.42
CA ARG A 117 0.09 1.14 -10.60
C ARG A 117 -0.26 2.50 -11.19
N LEU A 118 -1.56 2.77 -11.34
CA LEU A 118 -2.06 4.05 -11.87
C LEU A 118 -1.73 5.21 -10.93
N ARG A 119 -1.90 5.01 -9.62
CA ARG A 119 -1.65 6.05 -8.62
C ARG A 119 -0.18 6.38 -8.48
N GLU A 120 0.69 5.37 -8.47
CA GLU A 120 2.13 5.54 -8.44
C GLU A 120 2.58 6.39 -9.62
N TRP A 121 2.22 5.98 -10.85
CA TRP A 121 2.55 6.76 -12.04
C TRP A 121 2.00 8.18 -11.97
N SER A 122 0.72 8.35 -11.62
CA SER A 122 0.08 9.66 -11.53
C SER A 122 0.81 10.57 -10.54
N TRP A 123 1.21 10.04 -9.38
CA TRP A 123 1.92 10.81 -8.37
C TRP A 123 3.38 11.07 -8.77
N LEU A 124 4.05 10.15 -9.43
CA LEU A 124 5.40 10.35 -9.96
C LEU A 124 5.41 11.44 -11.03
N ALA A 125 4.52 11.33 -12.02
CA ALA A 125 4.39 12.29 -13.11
C ALA A 125 3.99 13.71 -12.67
N THR A 126 3.31 13.83 -11.52
CA THR A 126 2.89 15.15 -10.99
C THR A 126 3.81 15.73 -9.93
N LYS A 127 4.54 14.89 -9.17
CA LYS A 127 5.30 15.34 -7.97
C LYS A 127 6.82 15.20 -8.11
N VAL A 128 7.32 14.44 -9.08
CA VAL A 128 8.75 14.19 -9.24
C VAL A 128 9.28 14.95 -10.46
N ASN A 129 10.21 15.88 -10.21
CA ASN A 129 10.88 16.62 -11.27
C ASN A 129 11.63 15.66 -12.20
N ASN A 130 11.54 15.91 -13.52
CA ASN A 130 12.16 15.10 -14.57
C ASN A 130 11.65 13.66 -14.68
N PHE A 131 10.50 13.32 -14.08
CA PHE A 131 9.81 12.07 -14.39
C PHE A 131 9.01 12.24 -15.69
N SER A 132 9.54 11.74 -16.80
CA SER A 132 8.97 11.92 -18.13
C SER A 132 8.48 10.62 -18.78
N TYR A 133 8.24 9.58 -17.98
CA TYR A 133 7.77 8.28 -18.46
C TYR A 133 6.25 8.25 -18.58
N SER A 134 5.75 7.69 -19.68
CA SER A 134 4.33 7.41 -19.90
C SER A 134 3.82 6.34 -18.94
N PHE A 135 2.49 6.26 -18.78
CA PHE A 135 1.89 5.19 -17.99
C PHE A 135 2.21 3.81 -18.57
N TYR A 136 2.32 3.70 -19.91
CA TYR A 136 2.67 2.44 -20.56
C TYR A 136 4.09 1.99 -20.22
N GLU A 137 5.07 2.89 -20.27
CA GLU A 137 6.46 2.58 -19.88
C GLU A 137 6.55 2.15 -18.42
N TRP A 138 5.86 2.88 -17.54
CA TRP A 138 5.72 2.52 -16.13
C TRP A 138 5.08 1.14 -15.95
N TYR A 139 3.98 0.88 -16.64
CA TYR A 139 3.23 -0.37 -16.55
C TYR A 139 4.08 -1.59 -16.96
N MET A 140 4.78 -1.46 -18.09
CA MET A 140 5.54 -2.55 -18.71
C MET A 140 6.89 -2.81 -18.02
N ASN A 141 7.59 -1.75 -17.60
CA ASN A 141 8.90 -1.89 -16.96
C ASN A 141 9.17 -0.71 -16.00
N PRO A 142 8.60 -0.74 -14.79
CA PRO A 142 8.77 0.34 -13.82
C PRO A 142 10.23 0.45 -13.33
N ALA A 143 11.00 -0.64 -13.33
CA ALA A 143 12.41 -0.62 -12.93
C ALA A 143 13.27 0.29 -13.84
N TYR A 144 12.89 0.41 -15.12
CA TYR A 144 13.52 1.36 -16.05
C TYR A 144 13.19 2.82 -15.73
N CYS A 145 12.08 3.07 -15.04
CA CYS A 145 11.57 4.39 -14.71
C CYS A 145 12.08 4.95 -13.36
N ILE A 146 12.89 4.16 -12.61
CA ILE A 146 13.40 4.47 -11.25
C ILE A 146 14.91 4.75 -11.27
#